data_AF-A0A5C5SW51-F1
#
_entry.id   AF-A0A5C5SW51-F1
#
_cell.length_a   1.000
_cell.length_b   1.000
_cell.length_c   1.000
_cell.angle_alpha   90.00
_cell.angle_beta   90.00
_cell.angle_gamma   90.00
#
_symmetry.space_group_name_H-M   'P 1'
#
loop_
_entity.id
_entity.type
_entity.pdbx_description
1 polymer ?
#
loop_
_entity_poly.entity_id
_entity_poly.type
_entity_poly.pdbx_seq_one_letter_code
_entity_poly.pdbx_strand_id
1 'polypeptide(L)'
;MIRRRQMLIAAIAASLMTPAAAIAQAPTASLNELIAKHAKANGVPESLIHRICHEESRYHPRVVGGGGAMGLMQIKYTTARGLGYRGPASGLLDPDINLTWGVRYLAGAYRMAQGNAEVARVLYGTGY
;
A
#
# COMPACT_ATOMS: atom_id res chain seq x y z
N MET A 1 31.02 -53.02 53.49
CA MET A 1 29.77 -53.13 52.72
C MET A 1 29.72 -51.96 51.74
N ILE A 2 30.25 -52.08 50.53
CA ILE A 2 29.60 -52.50 49.26
C ILE A 2 28.41 -51.61 48.82
N ARG A 3 28.75 -50.73 47.86
CA ARG A 3 28.08 -50.35 46.59
C ARG A 3 26.62 -49.87 46.59
N ARG A 4 26.41 -48.73 45.92
CA ARG A 4 25.36 -48.44 44.92
C ARG A 4 25.79 -47.20 44.11
N ARG A 5 26.35 -47.37 42.90
CA ARG A 5 25.69 -47.16 41.58
C ARG A 5 24.83 -45.88 41.54
N GLN A 6 25.27 -44.87 40.78
CA GLN A 6 24.66 -44.46 39.49
C GLN A 6 25.41 -43.25 38.89
N MET A 7 25.60 -43.30 37.57
CA MET A 7 26.03 -42.21 36.70
C MET A 7 24.97 -41.10 36.68
N LEU A 8 25.35 -39.85 36.39
CA LEU A 8 24.75 -39.00 35.35
C LEU A 8 25.42 -37.61 35.29
N ILE A 9 25.57 -37.15 34.05
CA ILE A 9 26.14 -35.89 33.56
C ILE A 9 25.10 -34.77 33.75
N ALA A 10 25.53 -33.55 34.13
CA ALA A 10 24.80 -32.30 33.86
C ALA A 10 25.79 -31.13 33.98
N ALA A 11 26.33 -30.65 32.85
CA ALA A 11 25.80 -29.56 32.03
C ALA A 11 26.16 -28.17 32.60
N ILE A 12 27.21 -27.57 32.03
CA ILE A 12 27.56 -26.15 32.18
C ILE A 12 26.44 -25.34 31.51
N ALA A 13 25.62 -24.65 32.29
CA ALA A 13 24.66 -23.68 31.76
C ALA A 13 25.38 -22.34 31.59
N ALA A 14 25.91 -22.09 30.39
CA ALA A 14 26.29 -20.74 29.97
C ALA A 14 25.01 -19.98 29.60
N SER A 15 24.57 -19.07 30.47
CA SER A 15 23.45 -18.18 30.19
C SER A 15 23.85 -17.16 29.12
N LEU A 16 23.46 -17.42 27.87
CA LEU A 16 23.53 -16.43 26.79
C LEU A 16 22.45 -15.38 27.01
N MET A 17 22.86 -14.15 27.31
CA MET A 17 22.03 -12.96 27.17
C MET A 17 21.72 -12.78 25.69
N THR A 18 20.49 -13.07 25.25
CA THR A 18 19.98 -12.60 23.96
C THR A 18 19.34 -11.22 24.17
N PRO A 19 19.82 -10.16 23.51
CA PRO A 19 19.02 -8.95 23.42
C PRO A 19 17.84 -9.28 22.50
N ALA A 20 16.62 -9.16 23.03
CA ALA A 20 15.42 -9.19 22.20
C ALA A 20 15.53 -8.03 21.19
N ALA A 21 15.69 -8.37 19.91
CA ALA A 21 15.66 -7.40 18.84
C ALA A 21 14.31 -6.68 18.89
N ALA A 22 14.30 -5.45 19.40
CA ALA A 22 13.20 -4.53 19.19
C ALA A 22 13.14 -4.29 17.67
N ILE A 23 12.25 -5.02 17.00
CA ILE A 23 11.82 -4.65 15.65
C ILE A 23 11.06 -3.34 15.85
N ALA A 24 11.78 -2.21 15.79
CA ALA A 24 11.17 -0.91 15.65
C ALA A 24 10.39 -0.98 14.35
N GLN A 25 9.08 -1.24 14.44
CA GLN A 25 8.16 -1.06 13.33
C GLN A 25 8.35 0.39 12.89
N ALA A 26 8.96 0.61 11.73
CA ALA A 26 9.01 1.93 11.13
C ALA A 26 7.59 2.51 11.15
N PRO A 27 7.41 3.80 11.49
CA PRO A 27 6.08 4.40 11.49
C PRO A 27 5.41 4.11 10.15
N THR A 28 4.24 3.47 10.17
CA THR A 28 3.42 3.36 8.97
C THR A 28 3.06 4.78 8.56
N ALA A 29 3.51 5.21 7.38
CA ALA A 29 3.24 6.56 6.88
C ALA A 29 1.74 6.85 6.94
N SER A 30 1.38 8.07 7.37
CA SER A 30 -0.02 8.47 7.38
C SER A 30 -0.58 8.49 5.95
N LEU A 31 -1.89 8.32 5.78
CA LEU A 31 -2.50 8.35 4.44
C LEU A 31 -2.21 9.68 3.71
N ASN A 32 -2.14 10.78 4.43
CA ASN A 32 -1.79 12.09 3.89
C ASN A 32 -0.33 12.11 3.39
N GLU A 33 0.61 11.54 4.13
CA GLU A 33 2.01 11.42 3.69
C GLU A 33 2.13 10.56 2.42
N LEU A 34 1.37 9.47 2.32
CA LEU A 34 1.32 8.65 1.11
C LEU A 34 0.76 9.45 -0.07
N ILE A 35 -0.34 10.17 0.12
CA ILE A 35 -0.95 11.00 -0.93
C ILE A 35 0.03 12.08 -1.39
N ALA A 36 0.67 12.82 -0.48
CA ALA A 36 1.67 13.84 -0.79
C ALA A 36 2.88 13.25 -1.55
N LYS A 37 3.39 12.10 -1.10
CA LYS A 37 4.47 11.35 -1.78
C LYS A 37 4.11 11.04 -3.24
N HIS A 38 2.91 10.50 -3.47
CA HIS A 38 2.47 10.09 -4.80
C HIS A 38 2.10 11.27 -5.70
N ALA A 39 1.51 12.35 -5.15
CA ALA A 39 1.30 13.61 -5.86
C ALA A 39 2.61 14.16 -6.43
N LYS A 40 3.62 14.31 -5.56
CA LYS A 40 4.94 14.81 -5.94
C LYS A 40 5.60 13.92 -7.00
N ALA A 41 5.55 12.60 -6.83
CA ALA A 41 6.18 11.66 -7.75
C ALA A 41 5.57 11.68 -9.16
N ASN A 42 4.29 12.07 -9.31
CA ASN A 42 3.58 12.02 -10.58
C ASN A 42 3.24 13.39 -11.18
N GLY A 43 3.57 14.49 -10.49
CA GLY A 43 3.26 15.85 -10.95
C GLY A 43 1.75 16.13 -11.01
N VAL A 44 0.98 15.54 -10.08
CA VAL A 44 -0.47 15.73 -9.98
C VAL A 44 -0.77 16.54 -8.70
N PRO A 45 -1.69 17.53 -8.74
CA PRO A 45 -2.08 18.25 -7.54
C PRO A 45 -2.59 17.32 -6.43
N GLU A 46 -2.06 17.48 -5.22
CA GLU A 46 -2.46 16.67 -4.05
C GLU A 46 -3.97 16.77 -3.77
N SER A 47 -4.53 17.98 -3.95
CA SER A 47 -5.96 18.24 -3.81
C SER A 47 -6.83 17.41 -4.76
N LEU A 48 -6.35 17.12 -5.96
CA LEU A 48 -7.07 16.27 -6.93
C LEU A 48 -7.07 14.81 -6.48
N ILE A 49 -5.95 14.32 -5.93
CA ILE A 49 -5.87 12.97 -5.38
C ILE A 49 -6.80 12.83 -4.17
N HIS A 50 -6.79 13.80 -3.25
CA HIS A 50 -7.74 13.84 -2.12
C HIS A 50 -9.19 13.79 -2.58
N ARG A 51 -9.54 14.60 -3.59
CA ARG A 51 -10.90 14.62 -4.15
C ARG A 51 -11.31 13.25 -4.68
N ILE A 52 -10.45 12.59 -5.46
CA ILE A 52 -10.71 11.24 -5.99
C ILE A 52 -10.81 10.21 -4.85
N CYS A 53 -9.85 10.17 -3.92
CA CYS A 53 -9.92 9.25 -2.78
C CYS A 53 -11.21 9.41 -1.96
N HIS A 54 -11.68 10.66 -1.79
CA HIS A 54 -12.93 10.94 -1.10
C HIS A 54 -14.15 10.49 -1.92
N GLU A 55 -14.22 10.82 -3.21
CA GLU A 55 -15.33 10.45 -4.10
C GLU A 55 -15.45 8.92 -4.26
N GLU A 56 -14.33 8.23 -4.41
CA GLU A 56 -14.28 6.81 -4.76
C GLU A 56 -14.43 5.86 -3.57
N SER A 57 -13.86 6.19 -2.41
CA SER A 57 -13.83 5.28 -1.25
C SER A 57 -14.12 5.92 0.09
N ARG A 58 -14.30 7.25 0.15
CA ARG A 58 -14.30 8.01 1.41
C ARG A 58 -13.05 7.68 2.26
N TYR A 59 -11.90 7.52 1.59
CA TYR A 59 -10.61 7.14 2.18
C TYR A 59 -10.53 5.71 2.78
N HIS A 60 -11.45 4.81 2.46
CA HIS A 60 -11.39 3.42 2.93
C HIS A 60 -10.55 2.55 1.97
N PRO A 61 -9.36 2.06 2.38
CA PRO A 61 -8.43 1.40 1.45
C PRO A 61 -8.84 -0.01 1.04
N ARG A 62 -9.82 -0.61 1.72
CA ARG A 62 -10.22 -2.02 1.50
C ARG A 62 -11.58 -2.16 0.81
N VAL A 63 -12.07 -1.11 0.16
CA VAL A 63 -13.35 -1.11 -0.58
C VAL A 63 -13.19 -1.84 -1.91
N VAL A 64 -14.14 -2.70 -2.23
CA VAL A 64 -14.31 -3.28 -3.58
C VAL A 64 -15.63 -2.75 -4.13
N GLY A 65 -15.56 -1.95 -5.19
CA GLY A 65 -16.71 -1.33 -5.83
C GLY A 65 -17.20 -2.07 -7.08
N GLY A 66 -18.12 -1.43 -7.80
CA GLY A 66 -18.72 -1.96 -9.01
C GLY A 66 -17.70 -2.30 -10.09
N GLY A 67 -17.94 -3.39 -10.83
CA GLY A 67 -17.06 -3.82 -11.92
C GLY A 67 -15.65 -4.22 -11.49
N GLY A 68 -15.43 -4.54 -10.20
CA GLY A 68 -14.14 -5.00 -9.68
C GLY A 68 -13.12 -3.88 -9.46
N ALA A 69 -13.58 -2.63 -9.34
CA ALA A 69 -12.78 -1.51 -8.87
C ALA A 69 -12.33 -1.73 -7.41
N MET A 70 -11.09 -1.36 -7.07
CA MET A 70 -10.51 -1.69 -5.77
C MET A 70 -9.78 -0.53 -5.10
N GLY A 71 -9.90 -0.52 -3.77
CA GLY A 71 -9.15 0.30 -2.82
C GLY A 71 -9.46 1.79 -2.86
N LEU A 72 -8.50 2.59 -2.38
CA LEU A 72 -8.66 4.03 -2.14
C LEU A 72 -9.18 4.81 -3.35
N MET A 73 -8.59 4.56 -4.51
CA MET A 73 -8.88 5.27 -5.76
C MET A 73 -9.74 4.45 -6.72
N GLN A 74 -10.32 3.34 -6.26
CA GLN A 74 -11.20 2.46 -7.04
C GLN A 74 -10.64 2.10 -8.43
N ILE A 75 -9.32 1.88 -8.53
CA ILE A 75 -8.70 1.46 -9.79
C ILE A 75 -9.09 0.02 -10.13
N LYS A 76 -9.44 -0.23 -11.40
CA LYS A 76 -9.72 -1.59 -11.89
C LYS A 76 -8.43 -2.39 -11.98
N TYR A 77 -8.50 -3.69 -11.65
CA TYR A 77 -7.34 -4.58 -11.75
C TYR A 77 -6.74 -4.61 -13.18
N THR A 78 -7.59 -4.65 -14.21
CA THR A 78 -7.15 -4.63 -15.61
C THR A 78 -6.39 -3.35 -15.98
N THR A 79 -6.85 -2.18 -15.50
CA THR A 79 -6.14 -0.90 -15.67
C THR A 79 -4.77 -0.93 -15.00
N ALA A 80 -4.69 -1.38 -13.73
CA ALA A 80 -3.43 -1.50 -13.02
C ALA A 80 -2.46 -2.46 -13.75
N ARG A 81 -2.96 -3.60 -14.25
CA ARG A 81 -2.18 -4.56 -15.07
C ARG A 81 -1.65 -3.91 -16.35
N GLY A 82 -2.46 -3.10 -17.02
CA GLY A 82 -2.07 -2.35 -18.22
C GLY A 82 -0.94 -1.36 -17.97
N LEU A 83 -0.88 -0.78 -16.77
CA LEU A 83 0.21 0.11 -16.34
C LEU A 83 1.48 -0.64 -15.90
N GLY A 84 1.40 -1.97 -15.75
CA GLY A 84 2.53 -2.83 -15.39
C GLY A 84 2.44 -3.49 -14.02
N TYR A 85 1.32 -3.37 -13.29
CA TYR A 85 1.16 -4.09 -12.02
C TYR A 85 1.22 -5.60 -12.26
N ARG A 86 1.98 -6.32 -11.43
CA ARG A 86 2.14 -7.78 -11.56
C ARG A 86 1.64 -8.59 -10.37
N GLY A 87 1.32 -7.92 -9.26
CA GLY A 87 0.80 -8.57 -8.05
C GLY A 87 -0.65 -9.05 -8.19
N PRO A 88 -1.17 -9.71 -7.14
CA PRO A 88 -2.56 -10.18 -7.10
C PRO A 88 -3.54 -9.00 -7.00
N ALA A 89 -4.79 -9.23 -7.39
CA ALA A 89 -5.87 -8.24 -7.29
C ALA A 89 -6.00 -7.68 -5.86
N SER A 90 -5.95 -8.54 -4.84
CA SER A 90 -6.04 -8.16 -3.42
C SER A 90 -4.94 -7.19 -2.97
N GLY A 91 -3.79 -7.13 -3.66
CA GLY A 91 -2.75 -6.16 -3.36
C GLY A 91 -3.18 -4.71 -3.63
N LEU A 92 -4.19 -4.48 -4.47
CA LEU A 92 -4.77 -3.14 -4.68
C LEU A 92 -5.62 -2.67 -3.49
N LEU A 93 -5.81 -3.48 -2.45
CA LEU A 93 -6.42 -3.08 -1.18
C LEU A 93 -5.39 -2.55 -0.17
N ASP A 94 -4.09 -2.61 -0.49
CA ASP A 94 -3.05 -1.90 0.23
C ASP A 94 -3.00 -0.44 -0.24
N PRO A 95 -2.98 0.55 0.69
CA PRO A 95 -3.06 1.96 0.32
C PRO A 95 -1.86 2.47 -0.49
N ASP A 96 -0.62 2.05 -0.17
CA ASP A 96 0.57 2.54 -0.90
C ASP A 96 0.62 1.93 -2.30
N ILE A 97 0.30 0.63 -2.43
CA ILE A 97 0.16 -0.03 -3.74
C ILE A 97 -0.98 0.63 -4.53
N ASN A 98 -2.15 0.86 -3.93
CA ASN A 98 -3.29 1.47 -4.61
C ASN A 98 -2.94 2.87 -5.13
N LEU A 99 -2.35 3.72 -4.29
CA LEU A 99 -1.93 5.07 -4.68
C LEU A 99 -0.83 5.02 -5.74
N THR A 100 0.10 4.07 -5.68
CA THR A 100 1.12 3.88 -6.73
C THR A 100 0.49 3.73 -8.11
N TRP A 101 -0.55 2.89 -8.24
CA TRP A 101 -1.17 2.61 -9.55
C TRP A 101 -2.28 3.58 -9.91
N GLY A 102 -3.12 3.97 -8.94
CA GLY A 102 -4.19 4.94 -9.09
C GLY A 102 -3.67 6.31 -9.50
N VAL A 103 -2.64 6.83 -8.82
CA VAL A 103 -2.07 8.14 -9.15
C VAL A 103 -1.33 8.13 -10.48
N ARG A 104 -0.68 7.01 -10.85
CA ARG A 104 -0.08 6.85 -12.18
C ARG A 104 -1.12 6.89 -13.31
N TYR A 105 -2.28 6.26 -13.10
CA TYR A 105 -3.40 6.32 -14.03
C TYR A 105 -3.96 7.75 -14.12
N LEU A 106 -4.18 8.39 -12.97
CA LEU A 106 -4.62 9.78 -12.87
C LEU A 106 -3.65 10.75 -13.56
N ALA A 107 -2.35 10.53 -13.47
CA ALA A 107 -1.36 11.35 -14.15
C ALA A 107 -1.52 11.30 -15.68
N GLY A 108 -1.94 10.16 -16.25
CA GLY A 108 -2.27 10.07 -17.66
C GLY A 108 -3.51 10.88 -18.03
N ALA A 109 -4.58 10.76 -17.23
CA ALA A 109 -5.79 11.57 -17.39
C ALA A 109 -5.48 13.07 -17.26
N TYR A 110 -4.61 13.44 -16.31
CA TYR A 110 -4.21 14.82 -16.06
C TYR A 110 -3.40 15.42 -17.21
N ARG A 111 -2.51 14.62 -17.83
CA ARG A 111 -1.81 15.03 -19.06
C ARG A 111 -2.76 15.19 -20.23
N MET A 112 -3.68 14.24 -20.44
CA MET A 112 -4.70 14.34 -21.49
C MET A 112 -5.57 15.58 -21.32
N ALA A 113 -5.91 15.90 -20.07
CA ALA A 113 -6.65 17.11 -19.70
C ALA A 113 -5.84 18.41 -19.76
N GLN A 114 -4.57 18.38 -20.22
CA GLN A 114 -3.68 19.54 -20.27
C GLN A 114 -3.56 20.27 -18.92
N GLY A 115 -3.56 19.52 -17.82
CA GLY A 115 -3.46 20.07 -16.47
C GLY A 115 -4.80 20.56 -15.86
N ASN A 116 -5.93 20.41 -16.56
CA ASN A 116 -7.24 20.73 -16.02
C ASN A 116 -7.72 19.63 -15.05
N ALA A 117 -7.81 19.95 -13.76
CA ALA A 117 -8.15 18.99 -12.72
C ALA A 117 -9.59 18.44 -12.82
N GLU A 118 -10.56 19.25 -13.26
CA GLU A 118 -11.95 18.79 -13.38
C GLU A 118 -12.11 17.85 -14.57
N VAL A 119 -11.50 18.19 -15.71
CA VAL A 119 -11.49 17.30 -16.88
C VAL A 119 -10.75 16.00 -16.57
N ALA A 120 -9.60 16.07 -15.88
CA ALA A 120 -8.84 14.90 -15.47
C ALA A 120 -9.65 13.95 -14.55
N ARG A 121 -10.43 14.51 -13.62
CA ARG A 121 -11.32 13.74 -12.74
C ARG A 121 -12.38 12.97 -13.54
N VAL A 122 -12.99 13.61 -14.53
CA VAL A 122 -13.96 12.96 -15.43
C VAL A 122 -13.28 11.84 -16.23
N LEU A 123 -12.16 12.15 -16.88
CA LEU A 123 -11.37 11.20 -17.67
C LEU A 123 -10.88 10.00 -16.85
N TYR A 124 -10.53 10.21 -15.57
CA TYR A 124 -10.14 9.12 -14.68
C TYR A 124 -11.28 8.09 -14.51
N GLY A 125 -12.51 8.56 -14.29
CA GLY A 125 -13.67 7.70 -14.10
C GLY A 125 -14.19 7.05 -15.38
N THR A 126 -14.11 7.76 -16.51
CA THR A 126 -14.66 7.28 -17.80
C THR A 126 -13.65 6.55 -18.68
N GLY A 127 -12.36 6.71 -18.42
CA GLY A 127 -11.29 6.33 -19.33
C GLY A 127 -10.87 7.47 -20.28
N TYR A 128 -9.63 7.39 -20.77
CA TYR A 128 -8.98 8.32 -21.70
C TYR A 128 -8.08 7.59 -22.69
#